data_AF-A0A249L395-F1
#
_entry.id   AF-A0A249L395-F1
#
_cell.length_a   1.000
_cell.length_b   1.000
_cell.length_c   1.000
_cell.angle_alpha   90.00
_cell.angle_beta   90.00
_cell.angle_gamma   90.00
#
_symmetry.space_group_name_H-M   'P 1'
#
loop_
_entity.id
_entity.type
_entity.pdbx_description
1 polymer ?
#
loop_
_entity_poly.entity_id
_entity_poly.type
_entity_poly.pdbx_seq_one_letter_code
_entity_poly.pdbx_strand_id
1 'polypeptide(L)'
;MKFDIKELLPKNPTKFEGFRAVRIVTAIYLLVMVVRSCIHLFAADGGAQSIAGIDISVEGGNNIIAIFHQWGAIQLILAVLLFVLFFRYPGFTPLILLTLALERVMGFIAGQMMSVTSTGTPPGEALNAAAFYLLALLFIASLIKKN
;
A
#
# COMPACT_ATOMS: atom_id res chain seq x y z
N MET A 1 -26.66 10.65 4.53
CA MET A 1 -25.23 10.44 4.23
C MET A 1 -24.66 11.75 3.72
N LYS A 2 -23.69 12.32 4.43
CA LYS A 2 -23.07 13.61 4.06
C LYS A 2 -21.59 13.38 3.78
N PHE A 3 -21.14 13.76 2.60
CA PHE A 3 -19.72 13.80 2.24
C PHE A 3 -19.06 14.99 2.94
N ASP A 4 -17.92 14.76 3.60
CA ASP A 4 -17.17 15.80 4.31
C ASP A 4 -15.66 15.60 4.16
N ILE A 5 -15.00 16.43 3.35
CA ILE A 5 -13.55 16.37 3.14
C ILE A 5 -12.74 16.62 4.41
N LYS A 6 -13.34 17.25 5.43
CA LYS A 6 -12.68 17.50 6.72
C LYS A 6 -12.38 16.20 7.46
N GLU A 7 -13.02 15.09 7.09
CA GLU A 7 -12.71 13.76 7.63
C GLU A 7 -11.34 13.24 7.18
N LEU A 8 -10.71 13.84 6.16
CA LEU A 8 -9.33 13.52 5.80
C LEU A 8 -8.34 13.85 6.94
N LEU A 9 -8.54 14.99 7.60
CA LEU A 9 -7.75 15.45 8.73
C LEU A 9 -8.73 15.92 9.84
N PRO A 10 -9.38 14.98 10.54
CA PRO A 10 -10.47 15.30 11.44
C PRO A 10 -9.93 15.97 12.70
N LYS A 11 -10.72 16.89 13.27
CA LYS A 11 -10.39 17.54 14.54
C LYS A 11 -10.26 16.55 15.71
N ASN A 12 -11.07 15.49 15.69
CA ASN A 12 -11.00 14.42 16.67
C ASN A 12 -10.62 13.09 15.99
N PRO A 13 -9.34 12.69 16.02
CA PRO A 13 -8.89 11.46 15.36
C PRO A 13 -9.18 10.19 16.19
N THR A 14 -9.76 10.30 17.39
CA THR A 14 -9.98 9.13 18.26
C THR A 14 -11.17 8.27 17.86
N LYS A 15 -12.03 8.75 16.96
CA LYS A 15 -13.23 8.05 16.51
C LYS A 15 -13.34 8.09 15.00
N PHE A 16 -13.86 7.01 14.43
CA PHE A 16 -14.24 6.94 13.02
C PHE A 16 -15.76 6.81 12.93
N GLU A 17 -16.42 7.78 12.30
CA GLU A 17 -17.89 7.86 12.19
C GLU A 17 -18.44 7.29 10.87
N GLY A 18 -17.59 6.62 10.09
CA GLY A 18 -17.97 6.00 8.82
C GLY A 18 -18.42 4.53 8.93
N PHE A 19 -18.51 3.86 7.79
CA PHE A 19 -18.94 2.46 7.72
C PHE A 19 -17.90 1.50 8.30
N ARG A 20 -18.33 0.60 9.21
CA ARG A 20 -17.46 -0.44 9.80
C ARG A 20 -16.79 -1.32 8.74
N ALA A 21 -17.47 -1.60 7.62
CA ALA A 21 -16.91 -2.35 6.51
C ALA A 21 -15.63 -1.73 5.95
N VAL A 22 -15.58 -0.39 5.83
CA VAL A 22 -14.38 0.32 5.36
C VAL A 22 -13.19 -0.04 6.24
N ARG A 23 -13.36 0.05 7.55
CA ARG A 23 -12.33 -0.31 8.53
C ARG A 23 -11.89 -1.76 8.42
N ILE A 24 -12.81 -2.70 8.29
CA ILE A 24 -12.46 -4.13 8.19
C ILE A 24 -11.62 -4.39 6.94
N VAL A 25 -12.03 -3.87 5.78
CA VAL A 25 -11.29 -4.05 4.54
C VAL A 25 -9.93 -3.35 4.58
N THR A 26 -9.85 -2.14 5.16
CA THR A 26 -8.56 -1.46 5.40
C THR A 26 -7.64 -2.29 6.29
N ALA A 27 -8.15 -2.94 7.35
CA ALA A 27 -7.34 -3.80 8.21
C ALA A 27 -6.73 -4.98 7.45
N ILE A 28 -7.54 -5.64 6.62
CA ILE A 28 -7.09 -6.76 5.77
C ILE A 28 -6.01 -6.27 4.80
N TYR A 29 -6.23 -5.11 4.17
CA TYR A 29 -5.25 -4.51 3.25
C TYR A 29 -3.92 -4.20 3.95
N LEU A 30 -3.96 -3.61 5.15
CA LEU A 30 -2.77 -3.33 5.94
C LEU A 30 -2.02 -4.60 6.33
N LEU A 31 -2.73 -5.69 6.64
CA LEU A 31 -2.10 -6.98 6.92
C LEU A 31 -1.36 -7.52 5.68
N VAL A 32 -1.99 -7.47 4.50
CA VAL A 32 -1.35 -7.85 3.24
C VAL A 32 -0.11 -6.98 3.00
N MET A 33 -0.19 -5.67 3.28
CA MET A 33 0.94 -4.74 3.17
C MET A 33 2.10 -5.17 4.08
N VAL A 34 1.86 -5.52 5.33
CA VAL A 34 2.91 -6.00 6.25
C VAL A 34 3.56 -7.27 5.71
N VAL A 35 2.77 -8.26 5.27
CA VAL A 35 3.28 -9.53 4.75
C VAL A 35 4.19 -9.30 3.55
N ARG A 36 3.77 -8.51 2.56
CA ARG A 36 4.60 -8.23 1.38
C ARG A 36 5.88 -7.45 1.73
N SER A 37 5.81 -6.51 2.67
CA SER A 37 7.01 -5.78 3.13
C SER A 37 8.03 -6.73 3.75
N CYS A 38 7.57 -7.66 4.58
CA CYS A 38 8.43 -8.69 5.17
C CYS A 38 9.05 -9.59 4.10
N ILE A 39 8.29 -9.99 3.07
CA ILE A 39 8.83 -10.78 1.95
C ILE A 39 9.93 -9.99 1.24
N HIS A 40 9.69 -8.73 0.87
CA HIS A 40 10.70 -7.90 0.22
C HIS A 40 11.94 -7.66 1.08
N LEU A 41 11.78 -7.58 2.41
CA LEU A 41 12.88 -7.34 3.32
C LEU A 41 13.69 -8.61 3.64
N PHE A 42 13.06 -9.77 3.76
CA PHE A 42 13.69 -10.96 4.34
C PHE A 42 13.86 -12.14 3.36
N ALA A 43 13.22 -12.15 2.19
CA ALA A 43 13.47 -13.18 1.18
C ALA A 43 14.88 -13.04 0.60
N ALA A 44 15.50 -14.15 0.20
CA ALA A 44 16.91 -14.18 -0.23
C ALA A 44 17.25 -13.25 -1.42
N ASP A 45 16.28 -13.01 -2.30
CA ASP A 45 16.40 -12.10 -3.45
C ASP A 45 15.51 -10.85 -3.30
N GLY A 46 14.93 -10.62 -2.12
CA GLY A 46 13.94 -9.59 -1.86
C GLY A 46 12.68 -9.69 -2.73
N GLY A 47 12.45 -10.82 -3.41
CA GLY A 47 11.37 -10.99 -4.40
C GLY A 47 11.70 -10.46 -5.80
N ALA A 48 12.93 -10.02 -6.08
CA ALA A 48 13.32 -9.49 -7.38
C ALA A 48 13.15 -10.53 -8.50
N GLN A 49 13.65 -11.75 -8.29
CA GLN A 49 13.57 -12.83 -9.28
C GLN A 49 12.37 -13.74 -9.00
N SER A 50 12.19 -14.16 -7.75
CA SER A 50 11.19 -15.13 -7.31
C SER A 50 9.75 -14.63 -7.40
N ILE A 51 9.52 -13.31 -7.40
CA ILE A 51 8.19 -12.69 -7.50
C ILE A 51 8.07 -11.80 -8.72
N ALA A 52 9.06 -10.92 -8.93
CA ALA A 52 9.04 -9.96 -10.03
C ALA A 52 9.67 -10.49 -11.33
N GLY A 53 10.28 -11.69 -11.33
CA GLY A 53 10.81 -12.30 -12.55
C GLY A 53 11.96 -11.52 -13.19
N ILE A 54 12.65 -10.66 -12.42
CA ILE A 54 13.81 -9.90 -12.89
C ILE A 54 15.01 -10.83 -12.98
N ASP A 55 15.77 -10.74 -14.07
CA ASP A 55 17.03 -11.46 -14.20
C ASP A 55 18.10 -10.84 -13.29
N ILE A 56 18.51 -11.59 -12.28
CA ILE A 56 19.55 -11.22 -11.30
C ILE A 56 20.90 -11.89 -11.60
N SER A 57 21.03 -12.62 -12.71
CA SER A 57 22.29 -13.23 -13.15
C SER A 57 23.21 -12.26 -13.90
N VAL A 58 22.70 -11.06 -14.21
CA VAL A 58 23.41 -9.99 -14.91
C VAL A 58 24.42 -9.27 -14.03
N GLU A 59 25.31 -8.51 -14.67
CA GLU A 59 26.17 -7.55 -13.97
C GLU A 59 25.31 -6.56 -13.18
N GLY A 60 25.50 -6.53 -11.85
CA GLY A 60 24.69 -5.71 -10.94
C GLY A 60 23.47 -6.41 -10.33
N GLY A 61 23.25 -7.71 -10.55
CA GLY A 61 22.15 -8.46 -9.92
C GLY A 61 22.09 -8.32 -8.39
N ASN A 62 23.24 -8.30 -7.72
CA ASN A 62 23.31 -8.04 -6.27
C ASN A 62 22.79 -6.65 -5.88
N ASN A 63 22.98 -5.64 -6.73
CA ASN A 63 22.45 -4.29 -6.48
C ASN A 63 20.92 -4.28 -6.63
N ILE A 64 20.36 -5.05 -7.58
CA ILE A 64 18.91 -5.21 -7.72
C ILE A 64 18.33 -5.81 -6.44
N ILE A 65 18.92 -6.90 -5.93
CA ILE A 65 18.51 -7.53 -4.67
C ILE A 65 18.60 -6.53 -3.52
N ALA A 66 19.71 -5.79 -3.39
CA ALA A 66 19.88 -4.78 -2.34
C ALA A 66 18.81 -3.68 -2.39
N ILE A 67 18.43 -3.20 -3.58
CA ILE A 67 17.36 -2.21 -3.75
C ILE A 67 16.00 -2.80 -3.34
N PHE A 68 15.71 -4.06 -3.67
CA PHE A 68 14.47 -4.72 -3.24
C PHE A 68 14.40 -4.87 -1.71
N HIS A 69 15.52 -5.17 -1.04
CA HIS A 69 15.57 -5.14 0.43
C HIS A 69 15.32 -3.75 1.00
N GLN A 70 15.90 -2.70 0.40
CA GLN A 70 15.63 -1.32 0.81
C GLN A 70 14.16 -0.94 0.60
N TRP A 71 13.55 -1.40 -0.49
CA TRP A 71 12.12 -1.24 -0.75
C TRP A 71 11.30 -1.90 0.36
N GLY A 72 11.60 -3.16 0.69
CA GLY A 72 10.94 -3.88 1.78
C GLY A 72 11.06 -3.16 3.12
N ALA A 73 12.24 -2.62 3.43
CA ALA A 73 12.50 -1.88 4.66
C ALA A 73 11.60 -0.62 4.78
N ILE A 74 11.62 0.25 3.76
CA ILE A 74 10.79 1.47 3.81
C ILE A 74 9.29 1.15 3.79
N GLN A 75 8.89 0.10 3.07
CA GLN A 75 7.51 -0.35 3.04
C GLN A 75 7.05 -0.89 4.39
N LEU A 76 7.92 -1.61 5.11
CA LEU A 76 7.60 -2.12 6.45
C LEU A 76 7.46 -0.97 7.44
N ILE A 77 8.34 0.03 7.39
CA ILE A 77 8.26 1.24 8.23
C ILE A 77 6.93 1.96 7.98
N LEU A 78 6.56 2.17 6.71
CA LEU A 78 5.29 2.79 6.36
C LEU A 78 4.10 1.94 6.84
N ALA A 79 4.14 0.62 6.64
CA ALA A 79 3.09 -0.28 7.08
C ALA A 79 2.87 -0.20 8.60
N VAL A 80 3.95 -0.23 9.39
CA VAL A 80 3.90 -0.09 10.85
C VAL A 80 3.30 1.27 11.26
N LEU A 81 3.74 2.36 10.63
CA LEU A 81 3.18 3.69 10.89
C LEU A 81 1.68 3.73 10.62
N LEU A 82 1.23 3.23 9.46
CA LEU A 82 -0.19 3.19 9.10
C LEU A 82 -0.98 2.27 10.03
N PHE A 83 -0.40 1.16 10.48
CA PHE A 83 -1.01 0.26 11.46
C PHE A 83 -1.19 0.95 12.81
N VAL A 84 -0.18 1.67 13.30
CA VAL A 84 -0.27 2.47 14.53
C VAL A 84 -1.39 3.52 14.39
N LEU A 85 -1.42 4.28 13.29
CA LEU A 85 -2.50 5.23 13.04
C LEU A 85 -3.87 4.55 13.02
N PHE A 86 -3.99 3.40 12.36
CA PHE A 86 -5.22 2.66 12.23
C PHE A 86 -5.80 2.23 13.59
N PHE A 87 -4.99 1.71 14.51
CA PHE A 87 -5.46 1.26 15.83
C PHE A 87 -5.59 2.41 16.82
N ARG A 88 -4.60 3.32 16.88
CA ARG A 88 -4.52 4.37 17.90
C ARG A 88 -5.38 5.59 17.57
N TYR A 89 -5.61 5.86 16.29
CA TYR A 89 -6.29 7.05 15.78
C TYR A 89 -7.29 6.70 14.67
N PRO A 90 -8.42 6.04 15.01
CA PRO A 90 -9.39 5.57 14.02
C PRO A 90 -9.89 6.63 13.02
N GLY A 91 -9.99 7.89 13.44
CA GLY A 91 -10.41 8.99 12.58
C GLY A 91 -9.48 9.23 11.38
N PHE A 92 -8.21 8.79 11.43
CA PHE A 92 -7.30 8.86 10.28
C PHE A 92 -7.50 7.75 9.24
N THR A 93 -8.57 6.95 9.32
CA THR A 93 -8.90 5.95 8.30
C THR A 93 -8.91 6.53 6.87
N PRO A 94 -9.50 7.72 6.61
CA PRO A 94 -9.45 8.34 5.28
C PRO A 94 -8.04 8.70 4.84
N LEU A 95 -7.20 9.24 5.75
CA LEU A 95 -5.81 9.55 5.45
C LEU A 95 -5.01 8.29 5.10
N ILE A 96 -5.18 7.21 5.86
CA ILE A 96 -4.55 5.91 5.60
C ILE A 96 -4.93 5.41 4.21
N LEU A 97 -6.22 5.45 3.86
CA LEU A 97 -6.71 5.01 2.55
C LEU A 97 -6.18 5.88 1.41
N LEU A 98 -6.08 7.19 1.61
CA LEU A 98 -5.45 8.10 0.65
C LEU A 98 -3.98 7.75 0.46
N THR A 99 -3.22 7.54 1.53
CA THR A 99 -1.80 7.15 1.45
C THR A 99 -1.62 5.83 0.70
N LEU A 100 -2.46 4.83 0.97
CA LEU A 100 -2.42 3.54 0.27
C LEU A 100 -2.77 3.67 -1.22
N ALA A 101 -3.76 4.52 -1.57
CA ALA A 101 -4.12 4.78 -2.95
C ALA A 101 -3.01 5.52 -3.70
N LEU A 102 -2.39 6.52 -3.06
CA LEU A 102 -1.25 7.26 -3.61
C LEU A 102 -0.05 6.36 -3.86
N GLU A 103 0.22 5.35 -3.02
CA GLU A 103 1.32 4.39 -3.27
C GLU A 103 1.12 3.67 -4.61
N ARG A 104 -0.12 3.26 -4.94
CA ARG A 104 -0.45 2.64 -6.25
C ARG A 104 -0.22 3.59 -7.42
N VAL A 105 -0.62 4.85 -7.26
CA VAL A 105 -0.46 5.89 -8.29
C VAL A 105 1.01 6.20 -8.53
N MET A 106 1.79 6.38 -7.45
CA MET A 106 3.23 6.64 -7.56
C MET A 106 3.98 5.44 -8.16
N GLY A 107 3.60 4.21 -7.80
CA GLY A 107 4.14 3.00 -8.43
C GLY A 107 3.83 2.93 -9.93
N PHE A 108 2.60 3.27 -10.32
CA PHE A 108 2.22 3.35 -11.73
C PHE A 108 3.04 4.41 -12.48
N ILE A 109 3.17 5.63 -11.93
CA ILE A 109 3.98 6.70 -12.51
C ILE A 109 5.42 6.24 -12.70
N ALA A 110 6.03 5.63 -11.67
CA ALA A 110 7.40 5.11 -11.76
C ALA A 110 7.55 4.08 -12.89
N GLY A 111 6.56 3.18 -13.06
CA GLY A 111 6.54 2.20 -14.15
C GLY A 111 6.40 2.85 -15.54
N GLN A 112 5.76 4.01 -15.66
CA GLN A 112 5.73 4.77 -16.91
C GLN A 112 7.05 5.48 -17.21
N MET A 113 7.82 5.85 -16.17
CA MET A 113 9.15 6.44 -16.33
C MET A 113 10.19 5.40 -16.74
N MET A 114 10.11 4.20 -16.17
CA MET A 114 10.95 3.07 -16.53
C MET A 114 10.24 1.76 -16.16
N SER A 115 9.88 0.98 -17.18
CA SER A 115 9.29 -0.35 -16.95
C SER A 115 10.34 -1.33 -16.44
N VAL A 116 9.93 -2.20 -15.52
CA VAL A 116 10.76 -3.31 -15.05
C VAL A 116 10.73 -4.42 -16.10
N THR A 117 11.90 -4.82 -16.59
CA THR A 117 12.03 -6.01 -17.45
C THR A 117 11.88 -7.26 -16.59
N SER A 118 10.90 -8.09 -16.91
CA SER A 118 10.56 -9.31 -16.18
C SER A 118 10.17 -10.44 -17.14
N THR A 119 10.25 -11.68 -16.68
CA THR A 119 9.83 -12.87 -17.46
C THR A 119 8.32 -12.99 -17.62
N GLY A 120 7.53 -12.20 -16.89
CA GLY A 120 6.08 -12.12 -16.97
C GLY A 120 5.55 -11.07 -15.99
N THR A 121 4.28 -10.69 -16.13
CA THR A 121 3.67 -9.65 -15.30
C THR A 121 3.71 -10.02 -13.80
N PRO A 122 4.42 -9.27 -12.95
CA PRO A 122 4.47 -9.55 -11.53
C PRO A 122 3.09 -9.43 -10.88
N PRO A 123 2.79 -10.18 -9.80
CA PRO A 123 1.51 -10.11 -9.12
C PRO A 123 1.13 -8.69 -8.66
N GLY A 124 2.14 -7.90 -8.24
CA GLY A 124 1.94 -6.51 -7.82
C GLY A 124 1.47 -5.60 -8.95
N GLU A 125 1.94 -5.82 -10.18
CA GLU A 125 1.51 -5.08 -11.37
C GLU A 125 0.12 -5.56 -11.83
N ALA A 126 -0.07 -6.87 -11.94
CA ALA A 126 -1.33 -7.47 -12.38
C ALA A 126 -2.54 -7.04 -11.53
N LEU A 127 -2.32 -6.86 -10.21
CA LEU A 127 -3.36 -6.48 -9.26
C LEU A 127 -3.41 -4.96 -8.98
N ASN A 128 -2.52 -4.15 -9.57
CA ASN A 128 -2.36 -2.74 -9.23
C ASN A 128 -3.65 -1.94 -9.45
N ALA A 129 -4.27 -2.08 -10.63
CA ALA A 129 -5.49 -1.36 -10.97
C ALA A 129 -6.66 -1.75 -10.05
N ALA A 130 -6.87 -3.05 -9.82
CA ALA A 130 -7.91 -3.55 -8.93
C ALA A 130 -7.73 -3.03 -7.49
N ALA A 131 -6.49 -3.05 -6.99
CA ALA A 131 -6.16 -2.50 -5.68
C ALA A 131 -6.42 -0.99 -5.61
N PHE A 132 -6.05 -0.23 -6.65
CA PHE A 132 -6.31 1.21 -6.71
C PHE A 132 -7.82 1.51 -6.66
N TYR A 133 -8.64 0.86 -7.50
CA TYR A 133 -10.08 1.09 -7.49
C TYR A 133 -10.73 0.73 -6.16
N LEU A 134 -10.33 -0.39 -5.55
CA LEU A 134 -10.79 -0.75 -4.21
C LEU A 134 -10.44 0.33 -3.18
N LEU A 135 -9.19 0.80 -3.15
CA LEU A 135 -8.73 1.81 -2.21
C LEU A 135 -9.41 3.17 -2.44
N ALA A 136 -9.63 3.56 -3.70
CA ALA A 136 -10.34 4.78 -4.06
C ALA A 136 -11.81 4.73 -3.61
N LEU A 137 -12.50 3.60 -3.82
CA LEU A 137 -13.87 3.41 -3.34
C LEU A 137 -13.95 3.46 -1.82
N LEU A 138 -13.03 2.78 -1.12
CA LEU A 138 -12.93 2.83 0.33
C LEU A 138 -12.65 4.25 0.83
N PHE A 139 -11.75 4.98 0.17
CA PHE A 139 -11.42 6.37 0.49
C PHE A 139 -12.67 7.26 0.38
N ILE A 140 -13.38 7.22 -0.75
CA ILE A 140 -14.62 7.99 -0.93
C ILE A 140 -15.65 7.61 0.13
N ALA A 141 -15.84 6.31 0.40
CA ALA A 141 -16.76 5.83 1.43
C ALA A 141 -16.36 6.26 2.84
N SER A 142 -15.06 6.41 3.11
CA SER A 142 -14.53 6.84 4.41
C SER A 142 -14.79 8.32 4.71
N LEU A 143 -15.07 9.15 3.68
CA LEU A 143 -15.42 10.56 3.82
C LEU A 143 -16.93 10.78 4.06
N ILE A 144 -17.72 9.71 4.15
CA ILE A 144 -19.15 9.78 4.37
C ILE A 144 -19.47 9.46 5.84
N LYS A 145 -20.13 10.40 6.52
CA LYS A 145 -20.61 10.17 7.88
C LYS A 145 -21.83 9.27 7.90
N LYS A 146 -21.82 8.28 8.79
CA LYS A 146 -22.98 7.51 9.19
C LYS A 146 -23.66 8.32 10.31
N ASN A 147 -24.71 9.06 9.95
CA ASN A 147 -25.52 9.88 10.87
C ASN A 147 -25.80 9.16 12.19
#